data_AF-A0A0D0ASW8-F1
#
_entry.id   AF-A0A0D0ASW8-F1
#
_cell.length_a   1.000
_cell.length_b   1.000
_cell.length_c   1.000
_cell.angle_alpha   90.00
_cell.angle_beta   90.00
_cell.angle_gamma   90.00
#
_symmetry.space_group_name_H-M   'P 1'
#
loop_
_entity.id
_entity.type
_entity.pdbx_description
1 polymer ?
#
loop_
_entity_poly.entity_id
_entity_poly.type
_entity_poly.pdbx_seq_one_letter_code
_entity_poly.pdbx_strand_id
1 'polypeptide(L)'
;MSLEASPEENPIPLKCRQFPVCLAFAMTINKAQGQSIKWVGLNLWTPVFSHGQLYVALSCCTHPERVYAIIFLENEEGSKTTNVVYTEVLRGFTD
;
A
#
# COMPACT_ATOMS: atom_id res chain seq x y z
N MET A 1 16.88 0.82 -0.48
CA MET A 1 16.64 0.12 -1.75
C MET A 1 17.78 0.48 -2.70
N SER A 2 18.86 -0.30 -2.68
CA SER A 2 19.89 -0.21 -3.73
C SER A 2 19.49 -1.24 -4.78
N LEU A 3 19.26 -0.79 -6.02
CA LEU A 3 19.07 -1.68 -7.16
C LEU A 3 20.47 -2.06 -7.64
N GLU A 4 21.05 -3.11 -7.07
CA GLU A 4 22.29 -3.68 -7.60
C GLU A 4 21.91 -4.82 -8.54
N ALA A 5 22.14 -4.63 -9.84
CA ALA A 5 21.93 -5.68 -10.83
C ALA A 5 23.01 -6.76 -10.69
N SER A 6 22.62 -8.03 -10.84
CA SER A 6 23.55 -9.15 -10.91
C SER A 6 24.57 -8.91 -12.04
N PRO A 7 25.89 -9.09 -11.80
CA PRO A 7 26.92 -8.94 -12.83
C PRO A 7 26.72 -9.90 -14.02
N GLU A 8 25.98 -10.98 -13.83
CA GLU A 8 25.73 -12.01 -14.85
C GLU A 8 24.62 -11.61 -15.84
N GLU A 9 23.71 -10.71 -15.45
CA GLU A 9 22.57 -10.28 -16.27
C GLU A 9 22.81 -8.94 -16.98
N ASN A 10 23.78 -8.14 -16.51
CA ASN A 10 24.09 -6.85 -17.09
C ASN A 10 25.62 -6.60 -17.12
N PRO A 11 26.23 -6.43 -18.31
CA PRO A 11 27.66 -6.17 -18.44
C PRO A 11 28.08 -4.79 -17.89
N ILE A 12 27.11 -3.94 -17.52
CA ILE A 12 27.34 -2.61 -16.98
C ILE A 12 26.58 -2.49 -15.64
N PRO A 13 27.27 -2.28 -14.51
CA PRO A 13 26.61 -2.06 -13.23
C PRO A 13 25.90 -0.71 -13.23
N LEU A 14 24.56 -0.74 -13.26
CA LEU A 14 23.73 0.45 -13.14
C LEU A 14 23.83 1.01 -11.71
N LYS A 15 24.13 2.30 -11.57
CA LYS A 15 24.20 2.98 -10.27
C LYS A 15 23.23 4.15 -10.23
N CYS A 16 22.29 4.13 -9.29
CA CYS A 16 21.41 5.27 -9.03
C CYS A 16 22.12 6.28 -8.13
N ARG A 17 22.29 7.53 -8.61
CA ARG A 17 22.76 8.66 -7.79
C ARG A 17 21.61 9.65 -7.60
N GLN A 18 21.03 9.66 -6.42
CA GLN A 18 19.95 10.58 -6.04
C GLN A 18 20.03 10.87 -4.54
N PHE A 19 19.62 12.07 -4.12
CA PHE A 19 19.44 12.37 -2.70
C PHE A 19 18.35 11.46 -2.11
N PRO A 20 18.51 10.93 -0.89
CA PRO A 20 17.54 10.03 -0.26
C PRO A 20 16.35 10.82 0.31
N VAL A 21 15.72 11.65 -0.52
CA VAL A 21 14.61 12.54 -0.16
C VAL A 21 13.48 12.35 -1.17
N CYS A 22 12.26 12.18 -0.68
CA CYS A 22 11.04 12.17 -1.49
C CYS A 22 9.99 13.08 -0.86
N LEU A 23 9.18 13.74 -1.69
CA LEU A 23 7.97 14.39 -1.21
C LEU A 23 7.02 13.31 -0.68
N ALA A 24 6.66 13.39 0.59
CA ALA A 24 5.94 12.32 1.29
C ALA A 24 4.57 12.76 1.82
N PHE A 25 3.98 13.82 1.26
CA PHE A 25 2.63 14.26 1.64
C PHE A 25 1.57 13.21 1.28
N ALA A 26 1.73 12.58 0.12
CA ALA A 26 0.98 11.40 -0.29
C ALA A 26 1.97 10.31 -0.70
N MET A 27 1.67 9.07 -0.29
CA MET A 27 2.47 7.91 -0.62
C MET A 27 1.57 6.76 -1.04
N THR A 28 2.09 5.86 -1.88
CA THR A 28 1.36 4.65 -2.24
C THR A 28 1.31 3.70 -1.07
N ILE A 29 0.27 2.86 -1.00
CA ILE A 29 0.08 1.85 0.04
C ILE A 29 1.34 0.97 0.18
N ASN A 30 1.93 0.54 -0.94
CA ASN A 30 3.14 -0.29 -0.94
C ASN A 30 4.35 0.44 -0.32
N LYS A 31 4.44 1.77 -0.44
CA LYS A 31 5.51 2.56 0.20
C LYS A 31 5.23 2.82 1.67
N ALA A 32 3.97 2.89 2.08
CA ALA A 32 3.55 3.03 3.48
C ALA A 32 3.68 1.72 4.28
N GLN A 33 3.89 0.57 3.63
CA GLN A 33 4.01 -0.72 4.30
C GLN A 33 5.13 -0.69 5.35
N GLY A 34 4.80 -1.07 6.58
CA GLY A 34 5.73 -1.07 7.71
C GLY A 34 5.96 0.29 8.36
N GLN A 35 5.24 1.34 7.93
CA GLN A 35 5.27 2.65 8.58
C GLN A 35 4.14 2.77 9.62
N SER A 36 4.44 3.43 10.74
CA SER A 36 3.44 3.85 11.72
C SER A 36 3.12 5.33 11.54
N ILE A 37 1.88 5.63 11.20
CA ILE A 37 1.41 6.98 10.87
C ILE A 37 0.38 7.40 11.92
N LYS A 38 0.43 8.67 12.37
CA LYS A 38 -0.49 9.17 13.40
C LYS A 38 -1.90 9.44 12.84
N TRP A 39 -1.98 9.95 11.62
CA TRP A 39 -3.21 10.31 10.91
C TRP A 39 -3.06 9.92 9.45
N VAL A 40 -4.03 9.21 8.89
CA VAL A 40 -3.96 8.75 7.49
C VAL A 40 -5.22 9.14 6.73
N GLY A 41 -5.02 9.66 5.53
CA GLY A 41 -6.06 9.82 4.51
C GLY A 41 -5.89 8.76 3.44
N LEU A 42 -6.91 7.94 3.21
CA LEU A 42 -6.96 6.93 2.16
C LEU A 42 -7.77 7.47 0.98
N ASN A 43 -7.12 7.60 -0.16
CA ASN A 43 -7.80 7.92 -1.41
C ASN A 43 -8.14 6.61 -2.14
N LEU A 44 -9.41 6.22 -2.09
CA LEU A 44 -9.97 5.03 -2.74
C LEU A 44 -10.90 5.43 -3.89
N TRP A 45 -10.50 6.45 -4.66
CA TRP A 45 -11.19 6.78 -5.92
C TRP A 45 -11.13 5.61 -6.89
N THR A 46 -9.98 4.97 -6.99
CA THR A 46 -9.82 3.68 -7.67
C THR A 46 -9.79 2.57 -6.62
N PRO A 47 -10.55 1.48 -6.80
CA PRO A 47 -10.51 0.33 -5.91
C PRO A 47 -9.09 -0.26 -5.78
N VAL A 48 -8.80 -0.86 -4.62
CA VAL A 48 -7.56 -1.65 -4.44
C VAL A 48 -7.57 -2.86 -5.38
N PHE A 49 -6.40 -3.25 -5.88
CA PHE A 49 -6.29 -4.26 -6.94
C PHE A 49 -5.57 -5.54 -6.50
N SER A 50 -4.94 -5.54 -5.33
CA SER A 50 -4.13 -6.66 -4.85
C SER A 50 -4.44 -7.04 -3.41
N HIS A 51 -4.10 -8.28 -3.06
CA HIS A 51 -4.30 -8.85 -1.74
C HIS A 51 -3.70 -7.95 -0.66
N GLY A 52 -4.48 -7.70 0.40
CA GLY A 52 -3.96 -7.10 1.63
C GLY A 52 -3.56 -5.63 1.51
N GLN A 53 -3.71 -5.00 0.35
CA GLN A 53 -3.42 -3.57 0.19
C GLN A 53 -4.30 -2.71 1.11
N LEU A 54 -5.60 -3.01 1.15
CA LEU A 54 -6.52 -2.30 2.04
C LEU A 54 -6.15 -2.52 3.52
N TYR A 55 -5.75 -3.74 3.87
CA TYR A 55 -5.28 -4.05 5.22
C TYR A 55 -4.00 -3.29 5.58
N VAL A 56 -3.01 -3.24 4.68
CA VAL A 56 -1.77 -2.47 4.88
C VAL A 56 -2.07 -0.98 5.05
N ALA A 57 -3.01 -0.46 4.26
CA ALA A 57 -3.42 0.93 4.33
C ALA A 57 -4.10 1.28 5.66
N LEU A 58 -4.97 0.40 6.17
CA LEU A 58 -5.68 0.60 7.44
C LEU A 58 -4.79 0.34 8.66
N SER A 59 -3.86 -0.62 8.57
CA SER A 59 -3.01 -1.03 9.70
C SER A 59 -1.85 -0.07 9.99
N CYS A 60 -1.57 0.89 9.11
CA CYS A 60 -0.52 1.90 9.36
C CYS A 60 -0.89 2.88 10.48
N CYS A 61 -2.18 2.99 10.84
CA CYS A 61 -2.67 3.81 11.95
C CYS A 61 -3.15 2.95 13.12
N THR A 62 -2.83 3.37 14.34
CA THR A 62 -3.20 2.62 15.56
C THR A 62 -4.65 2.85 16.00
N HIS A 63 -5.24 4.00 15.65
CA HIS A 63 -6.60 4.36 16.06
C HIS A 63 -7.51 4.58 14.85
N PRO A 64 -8.70 3.95 14.82
CA PRO A 64 -9.62 4.07 13.69
C PRO A 64 -10.14 5.50 13.50
N GLU A 65 -10.28 6.28 14.57
CA GLU A 65 -10.71 7.69 14.52
C GLU A 65 -9.75 8.60 13.74
N ARG A 66 -8.52 8.13 13.47
CA ARG A 66 -7.48 8.87 12.75
C ARG A 66 -7.32 8.41 11.31
N VAL A 67 -8.24 7.57 10.84
CA VAL A 67 -8.30 7.05 9.48
C VAL A 67 -9.47 7.72 8.77
N TYR A 68 -9.17 8.46 7.71
CA TYR A 68 -10.18 9.06 6.85
C TYR A 68 -10.09 8.41 5.47
N ALA A 69 -11.20 7.98 4.90
CA ALA A 69 -11.24 7.38 3.57
C ALA A 69 -12.17 8.17 2.65
N ILE A 70 -11.68 8.51 1.47
CA ILE A 70 -12.48 9.03 0.36
C ILE A 70 -12.75 7.86 -0.56
N ILE A 71 -14.02 7.51 -0.73
CA ILE A 71 -14.47 6.39 -1.58
C ILE A 71 -15.33 7.01 -2.69
N PHE A 72 -14.89 6.83 -3.93
CA PHE A 72 -15.69 7.21 -5.10
C PHE A 72 -16.10 5.93 -5.83
N LEU A 73 -17.39 5.63 -5.85
CA LEU A 73 -17.93 4.53 -6.63
C LEU A 73 -18.84 5.12 -7.71
N GLU A 74 -18.62 4.70 -8.95
CA GLU A 74 -19.46 5.07 -10.10
C GLU A 74 -20.90 4.55 -9.96
N ASN A 75 -21.15 3.62 -9.03
CA ASN A 75 -22.46 3.05 -8.76
C ASN A 75 -23.02 3.57 -7.43
N GLU A 76 -24.28 4.00 -7.42
CA GLU A 76 -24.98 4.65 -6.30
C GLU A 76 -25.16 3.78 -5.03
N GLU A 77 -24.58 2.59 -4.96
CA GLU A 77 -24.66 1.67 -3.82
C GLU A 77 -23.60 1.95 -2.73
N GLY A 78 -23.58 3.20 -2.26
CA GLY A 78 -22.93 3.60 -1.00
C GLY A 78 -21.40 3.59 -0.97
N SER A 79 -20.84 4.11 0.12
CA SER A 79 -19.39 4.26 0.35
C SER A 79 -18.70 2.93 0.72
N LYS A 80 -18.77 1.93 -0.15
CA LYS A 80 -18.14 0.61 0.08
C LYS A 80 -16.94 0.42 -0.84
N THR A 81 -16.01 -0.44 -0.43
CA THR A 81 -14.86 -0.82 -1.27
C THR A 81 -14.64 -2.32 -1.17
N THR A 82 -14.21 -2.96 -2.26
CA THR A 82 -13.96 -4.40 -2.28
C THR A 82 -12.65 -4.71 -1.56
N ASN A 83 -12.71 -5.57 -0.54
CA ASN A 83 -11.51 -6.11 0.08
C ASN A 83 -10.99 -7.30 -0.73
N VAL A 84 -9.85 -7.14 -1.40
CA VAL A 84 -9.20 -8.22 -2.15
C VAL A 84 -8.41 -9.08 -1.16
N VAL A 85 -8.86 -10.32 -0.94
CA VAL A 85 -8.22 -11.30 -0.05
C VAL A 85 -8.21 -12.68 -0.71
N TYR A 86 -7.05 -13.33 -0.66
CA TYR A 86 -6.83 -14.71 -1.07
C TYR A 86 -7.15 -15.61 0.12
N THR A 87 -8.18 -16.43 -0.05
CA THR A 87 -8.73 -17.26 1.03
C THR A 87 -7.74 -18.31 1.53
N GLU A 88 -6.77 -18.70 0.70
CA GLU A 88 -5.68 -19.63 1.02
C GLU A 88 -4.87 -19.15 2.23
N VAL A 89 -4.68 -17.84 2.35
CA VAL A 89 -3.96 -17.21 3.48
C VAL A 89 -4.75 -17.31 4.77
N LEU A 90 -6.07 -17.36 4.71
CA LEU A 90 -6.95 -17.41 5.87
C LEU A 90 -7.11 -18.83 6.43
N ARG A 91 -6.92 -19.86 5.61
CA ARG A 91 -7.14 -21.27 6.02
C ARG A 91 -6.26 -21.70 7.19
N GLY A 92 -5.05 -21.15 7.33
CA GLY A 92 -4.13 -21.47 8.44
C GLY A 92 -4.45 -20.78 9.77
N PHE A 93 -5.48 -19.91 9.83
CA PHE A 93 -5.92 -19.23 11.06
C PHE A 93 -7.24 -19.78 11.63
N THR A 94 -7.87 -20.73 10.94
CA THR A 94 -9.18 -21.30 11.29
C THR A 94 -9.13 -22.71 11.86
N ASP A 95 -7.96 -23.21 12.26
CA ASP A 95 -7.77 -24.48 12.99
C ASP A 95 -7.65 -24.25 14.51
#